data_AF-A0A352D443-F1
#
_entry.id   AF-A0A352D443-F1
#
_cell.length_a   1.000
_cell.length_b   1.000
_cell.length_c   1.000
_cell.angle_alpha   90.00
_cell.angle_beta   90.00
_cell.angle_gamma   90.00
#
_symmetry.space_group_name_H-M   'P 1'
#
loop_
_entity.id
_entity.type
_entity.pdbx_description
1 polymer ?
#
loop_
_entity_poly.entity_id
_entity_poly.type
_entity_poly.pdbx_seq_one_letter_code
_entity_poly.pdbx_strand_id
1 'polypeptide(L)'
;MGKRLLYSWILNPLIEKEQIEERTNIVDIFFNNGEELSQCMEILSKVSDIERIVGKIGLRRVNGRDIKALQISLENIKSLREVFTKIPELLKILDGYDNLLTTLIESIDNCIVDSPPPSITEGGIIKGSYNSEVKELRELSGDSKSWIKEFEESEKRSTNINSLKIGFNKVFGYYIEVTNAQKDKVPERYIRKQTLVNGERYITEELKQKESVILTAQERLDELEYKLFVEFRESLIPYINQLQELG
;
A
#
# COMPACT_ATOMS: atom_id res chain seq x y z
N MET A 1 3.07 -18.93 10.06
CA MET A 1 2.06 -20.01 10.18
C MET A 1 2.69 -21.42 10.14
N GLY A 2 2.70 -22.16 9.01
CA GLY A 2 2.93 -23.62 8.96
C GLY A 2 4.16 -24.17 9.70
N LYS A 3 5.33 -23.53 9.60
CA LYS A 3 6.52 -23.95 10.37
C LYS A 3 6.31 -23.86 11.89
N ARG A 4 5.60 -22.83 12.36
CA ARG A 4 5.26 -22.68 13.80
C ARG A 4 4.29 -23.78 14.23
N LEU A 5 3.30 -24.09 13.39
CA LEU A 5 2.33 -25.16 13.65
C LEU A 5 3.01 -26.53 13.74
N LEU A 6 3.86 -26.88 12.77
CA LEU A 6 4.61 -28.14 12.78
C LEU A 6 5.50 -28.27 14.04
N TYR A 7 6.20 -27.20 14.40
CA TYR A 7 7.01 -27.18 15.62
C TYR A 7 6.15 -27.41 16.87
N SER A 8 4.97 -26.78 16.94
CA SER A 8 4.01 -26.99 18.03
C SER A 8 3.54 -28.45 18.11
N TRP A 9 3.24 -29.09 16.98
CA TRP A 9 2.82 -30.50 16.93
C TRP A 9 3.91 -31.47 17.39
N ILE A 10 5.18 -31.18 17.10
CA ILE A 10 6.31 -31.99 17.56
C ILE A 10 6.46 -31.89 19.08
N LEU A 11 6.29 -30.69 19.64
CA LEU A 11 6.38 -30.46 21.09
C LEU A 11 5.16 -30.98 21.85
N ASN A 12 4.00 -31.04 21.20
CA ASN A 12 2.74 -31.46 21.81
C ASN A 12 2.10 -32.57 20.96
N PRO A 13 2.60 -33.82 21.08
CA PRO A 13 2.03 -34.95 20.36
C PRO A 13 0.57 -35.18 20.74
N LEU A 14 -0.21 -35.62 19.76
CA LEU A 14 -1.59 -36.03 20.00
C LEU A 14 -1.63 -37.36 20.77
N ILE A 15 -2.67 -37.51 21.59
CA ILE A 15 -2.97 -38.76 22.31
C ILE A 15 -4.27 -39.41 21.84
N GLU A 16 -5.14 -38.63 21.19
CA GLU A 16 -6.42 -39.10 20.67
C GLU A 16 -6.21 -39.78 19.31
N LYS A 17 -6.62 -41.05 19.22
CA LYS A 17 -6.43 -41.88 18.03
C LYS A 17 -7.09 -41.27 16.78
N GLU A 18 -8.31 -40.79 16.90
CA GLU A 18 -9.09 -40.24 15.79
C GLU A 18 -8.38 -39.02 15.16
N GLN A 19 -7.84 -38.11 15.98
CA GLN A 19 -7.10 -36.94 15.49
C GLN A 19 -5.76 -37.32 14.84
N ILE A 20 -5.11 -38.40 15.30
CA ILE A 20 -3.91 -38.93 14.66
C ILE A 20 -4.27 -39.49 13.28
N GLU A 21 -5.34 -40.29 13.20
CA GLU A 21 -5.83 -40.88 11.95
C GLU A 21 -6.23 -39.82 10.93
N GLU A 22 -6.91 -38.75 11.35
CA GLU A 22 -7.22 -37.60 10.49
C GLU A 22 -5.96 -36.99 9.87
N ARG A 23 -4.91 -36.75 10.66
CA ARG A 23 -3.66 -36.18 10.16
C ARG A 23 -2.93 -37.13 9.21
N THR A 24 -2.85 -38.42 9.55
CA THR A 24 -2.18 -39.41 8.70
C THR A 24 -2.92 -39.60 7.38
N ASN A 25 -4.26 -39.55 7.39
CA ASN A 25 -5.06 -39.61 6.16
C ASN A 25 -4.72 -38.46 5.20
N ILE A 26 -4.58 -37.23 5.70
CA ILE A 26 -4.19 -36.08 4.86
C ILE A 26 -2.77 -36.25 4.30
N VAL A 27 -1.84 -36.79 5.10
CA VAL A 27 -0.48 -37.09 4.63
C VAL A 27 -0.51 -38.14 3.51
N ASP A 28 -1.28 -39.22 3.69
CA ASP A 28 -1.40 -40.28 2.69
C ASP A 28 -2.05 -39.77 1.40
N ILE A 29 -3.03 -38.87 1.49
CA ILE A 29 -3.63 -38.21 0.32
C ILE A 29 -2.54 -37.48 -0.48
N PHE A 30 -1.76 -36.59 0.14
CA PHE A 30 -0.73 -35.84 -0.58
C PHE A 30 0.45 -36.72 -1.03
N PHE A 31 0.76 -37.79 -0.31
CA PHE A 31 1.77 -38.77 -0.71
C PHE A 31 1.40 -39.45 -2.03
N ASN A 32 0.12 -39.77 -2.23
CA ASN A 32 -0.39 -40.41 -3.45
C ASN A 32 -0.66 -39.40 -4.58
N ASN A 33 -0.74 -38.10 -4.29
CA ASN A 33 -1.06 -37.02 -5.25
C ASN A 33 0.08 -35.99 -5.32
N GLY A 34 1.26 -36.44 -5.80
CA GLY A 34 2.49 -35.64 -5.77
C GLY A 34 2.51 -34.40 -6.66
N GLU A 35 1.74 -34.40 -7.76
CA GLU A 35 1.60 -33.22 -8.64
C GLU A 35 0.83 -32.11 -7.92
N GLU A 36 -0.31 -32.45 -7.32
CA GLU A 36 -1.16 -31.55 -6.56
C GLU A 36 -0.45 -31.03 -5.31
N LEU A 37 0.35 -31.87 -4.63
CA LEU A 37 1.21 -31.43 -3.53
C LEU A 37 2.17 -30.33 -4.00
N SER A 38 2.83 -30.53 -5.14
CA SER A 38 3.78 -29.55 -5.70
C SER A 38 3.08 -28.24 -6.05
N GLN A 39 1.89 -28.31 -6.64
CA GLN A 39 1.04 -27.14 -6.95
C GLN A 39 0.63 -26.39 -5.66
N CYS A 40 0.18 -27.10 -4.64
CA CYS A 40 -0.17 -26.51 -3.35
C CYS A 40 1.03 -25.82 -2.69
N MET A 41 2.20 -26.46 -2.71
CA MET A 41 3.43 -25.86 -2.17
C MET A 41 3.81 -24.57 -2.90
N GLU A 42 3.68 -24.54 -4.23
CA GLU A 42 3.97 -23.33 -5.01
C GLU A 42 3.02 -22.19 -4.64
N ILE A 43 1.71 -22.48 -4.54
CA ILE A 43 0.69 -21.49 -4.19
C ILE A 43 0.90 -20.99 -2.75
N LEU A 44 1.07 -21.91 -1.79
CA LEU A 44 1.29 -21.58 -0.38
C LEU A 44 2.60 -20.82 -0.15
N SER A 45 3.60 -20.95 -1.02
CA SER A 45 4.85 -20.17 -0.92
C SER A 45 4.63 -18.66 -1.12
N LYS A 46 3.53 -18.27 -1.79
CA LYS A 46 3.12 -16.89 -2.06
C LYS A 46 2.22 -16.33 -0.96
N VAL A 47 1.75 -17.17 -0.04
CA VAL A 47 0.91 -16.78 1.10
C VAL A 47 1.79 -16.17 2.19
N SER A 48 1.45 -14.95 2.60
CA SER A 48 2.13 -14.24 3.69
C SER A 48 1.70 -14.76 5.06
N ASP A 49 2.35 -14.30 6.13
CA ASP A 49 2.00 -14.70 7.51
C ASP A 49 0.66 -14.04 7.96
N ILE A 50 -0.48 -14.58 7.51
CA ILE A 50 -1.84 -14.12 7.80
C ILE A 50 -2.06 -13.96 9.31
N GLU A 51 -1.72 -14.95 10.14
CA GLU A 51 -1.84 -14.85 11.61
C GLU A 51 -1.22 -13.55 12.16
N ARG A 52 -0.05 -13.18 11.63
CA ARG A 52 0.67 -11.96 12.05
C ARG A 52 0.01 -10.69 11.50
N ILE A 53 -0.46 -10.70 10.26
CA ILE A 53 -1.19 -9.57 9.68
C ILE A 53 -2.49 -9.34 10.46
N VAL A 54 -3.25 -10.39 10.74
CA VAL A 54 -4.49 -10.34 11.51
C VAL A 54 -4.25 -9.84 12.94
N GLY A 55 -3.17 -10.30 13.59
CA GLY A 55 -2.75 -9.74 14.86
C GLY A 55 -2.50 -8.22 14.81
N LYS A 56 -1.91 -7.71 13.72
CA LYS A 56 -1.76 -6.25 13.52
C LYS A 56 -3.09 -5.54 13.27
N ILE A 57 -4.06 -6.18 12.59
CA ILE A 57 -5.42 -5.63 12.41
C ILE A 57 -6.06 -5.43 13.77
N GLY A 58 -6.08 -6.46 14.63
CA GLY A 58 -6.65 -6.37 15.98
C GLY A 58 -5.95 -5.33 16.87
N LEU A 59 -4.65 -5.12 16.68
CA LEU A 59 -3.89 -4.07 17.38
C LEU A 59 -3.97 -2.69 16.73
N ARG A 60 -4.74 -2.51 15.64
CA ARG A 60 -4.84 -1.26 14.87
C ARG A 60 -3.50 -0.73 14.37
N ARG A 61 -2.57 -1.63 14.04
CA ARG A 61 -1.21 -1.31 13.58
C ARG A 61 -0.90 -1.79 12.15
N VAL A 62 -1.90 -2.37 11.48
CA VAL A 62 -1.76 -2.78 10.07
C VAL A 62 -1.59 -1.55 9.18
N ASN A 63 -0.70 -1.63 8.19
CA ASN A 63 -0.49 -0.60 7.17
C ASN A 63 -1.00 -1.06 5.80
N GLY A 64 -0.98 -0.18 4.79
CA GLY A 64 -1.47 -0.50 3.44
C GLY A 64 -0.76 -1.70 2.80
N ARG A 65 0.55 -1.85 3.03
CA ARG A 65 1.33 -2.98 2.49
C ARG A 65 0.95 -4.31 3.12
N ASP A 66 0.72 -4.33 4.43
CA ASP A 66 0.23 -5.51 5.14
C ASP A 66 -1.16 -5.91 4.61
N ILE A 67 -2.05 -4.94 4.34
CA ILE A 67 -3.38 -5.20 3.76
C ILE A 67 -3.25 -5.75 2.33
N LYS A 68 -2.36 -5.22 1.49
CA LYS A 68 -2.14 -5.77 0.14
C LYS A 68 -1.53 -7.18 0.19
N ALA A 69 -0.62 -7.43 1.13
CA ALA A 69 -0.09 -8.78 1.36
C ALA A 69 -1.19 -9.77 1.81
N LEU A 70 -2.15 -9.31 2.62
CA LEU A 70 -3.33 -10.09 2.95
C LEU A 70 -4.17 -10.40 1.70
N GLN A 71 -4.50 -9.40 0.87
CA GLN A 71 -5.24 -9.63 -0.38
C GLN A 71 -4.57 -10.70 -1.25
N ILE A 72 -3.27 -10.57 -1.52
CA ILE A 72 -2.51 -11.55 -2.32
C ILE A 72 -2.58 -12.94 -1.68
N SER A 73 -2.49 -13.02 -0.36
CA SER A 73 -2.60 -14.29 0.36
C SER A 73 -3.98 -14.92 0.18
N LEU A 74 -5.06 -14.13 0.29
CA LEU A 74 -6.44 -14.59 0.10
C LEU A 74 -6.71 -15.02 -1.35
N GLU A 75 -6.15 -14.31 -2.34
CA GLU A 75 -6.23 -14.69 -3.76
C GLU A 75 -5.55 -16.05 -4.02
N ASN A 76 -4.38 -16.28 -3.43
CA ASN A 76 -3.68 -17.57 -3.53
C ASN A 76 -4.44 -18.68 -2.78
N ILE A 77 -5.06 -18.39 -1.63
CA ILE A 77 -5.91 -19.38 -0.95
C ILE A 77 -7.13 -19.72 -1.78
N LYS A 78 -7.75 -18.73 -2.45
CA LYS A 78 -8.87 -18.96 -3.37
C LYS A 78 -8.46 -19.85 -4.54
N SER A 79 -7.25 -19.72 -5.08
CA SER A 79 -6.77 -20.56 -6.17
C SER A 79 -6.42 -22.00 -5.74
N LEU A 80 -6.11 -22.26 -4.47
CA LEU A 80 -5.94 -23.63 -3.96
C LEU A 80 -7.17 -24.51 -4.20
N ARG A 81 -8.36 -23.89 -4.27
CA ARG A 81 -9.59 -24.62 -4.55
C ARG A 81 -9.54 -25.36 -5.87
N GLU A 82 -8.92 -24.79 -6.90
CA GLU A 82 -8.78 -25.44 -8.20
C GLU A 82 -7.96 -26.73 -8.09
N VAL A 83 -6.89 -26.71 -7.28
CA VAL A 83 -6.08 -27.91 -6.99
C VAL A 83 -6.92 -28.93 -6.22
N PHE A 84 -7.67 -28.49 -5.21
CA PHE A 84 -8.50 -29.37 -4.40
C PHE A 84 -9.67 -29.99 -5.17
N THR A 85 -10.11 -29.42 -6.31
CA THR A 85 -11.12 -30.10 -7.15
C THR A 85 -10.66 -31.45 -7.71
N LYS A 86 -9.33 -31.64 -7.83
CA LYS A 86 -8.73 -32.91 -8.24
C LYS A 86 -8.64 -33.93 -7.09
N ILE A 87 -8.78 -33.47 -5.84
CA ILE A 87 -8.73 -34.27 -4.62
C ILE A 87 -9.96 -33.94 -3.75
N PRO A 88 -11.13 -34.52 -4.05
CA PRO A 88 -12.41 -34.16 -3.42
C PRO A 88 -12.40 -34.22 -1.89
N GLU A 89 -11.56 -35.07 -1.29
CA GLU A 89 -11.37 -35.18 0.15
C GLU A 89 -10.89 -33.88 0.80
N LEU A 90 -10.12 -33.07 0.05
CA LEU A 90 -9.57 -31.79 0.51
C LEU A 90 -10.50 -30.60 0.29
N LEU A 91 -11.53 -30.72 -0.57
CA LEU A 91 -12.46 -29.61 -0.83
C LEU A 91 -13.13 -29.09 0.44
N LYS A 92 -13.42 -29.99 1.38
CA LYS A 92 -14.04 -29.68 2.67
C LYS A 92 -13.24 -28.69 3.51
N ILE A 93 -11.92 -28.60 3.30
CA ILE A 93 -11.03 -27.69 4.05
C ILE A 93 -11.37 -26.22 3.75
N LEU A 94 -11.81 -25.91 2.52
CA LEU A 94 -12.12 -24.55 2.09
C LEU A 94 -13.63 -24.25 2.04
N ASP A 95 -14.47 -25.22 2.40
CA ASP A 95 -15.92 -25.04 2.42
C ASP A 95 -16.31 -23.93 3.41
N GLY A 96 -17.20 -23.04 2.97
CA GLY A 96 -17.67 -21.89 3.77
C GLY A 96 -16.80 -20.63 3.68
N TYR A 97 -15.62 -20.69 3.06
CA TYR A 97 -14.74 -19.51 2.92
C TYR A 97 -14.93 -18.73 1.61
N ASP A 98 -15.63 -19.29 0.61
CA ASP A 98 -15.80 -18.66 -0.72
C ASP A 98 -16.30 -17.20 -0.65
N ASN A 99 -17.33 -16.98 0.15
CA ASN A 99 -17.93 -15.66 0.32
C ASN A 99 -16.99 -14.70 1.06
N LEU A 100 -16.31 -15.20 2.11
CA LEU A 100 -15.32 -14.43 2.86
C LEU A 100 -14.18 -13.97 1.97
N LEU A 101 -13.56 -14.90 1.23
CA LEU A 101 -12.44 -14.64 0.34
C LEU A 101 -12.84 -13.60 -0.71
N THR A 102 -13.96 -13.81 -1.39
CA THR A 102 -14.43 -12.91 -2.45
C THR A 102 -14.72 -11.51 -1.89
N THR A 103 -15.47 -11.43 -0.80
CA THR A 103 -15.81 -10.15 -0.15
C THR A 103 -14.57 -9.37 0.27
N LEU A 104 -13.61 -10.04 0.93
CA LEU A 104 -12.40 -9.38 1.42
C LEU A 104 -11.48 -8.96 0.29
N ILE A 105 -11.24 -9.82 -0.70
CA ILE A 105 -10.40 -9.50 -1.88
C ILE A 105 -10.98 -8.28 -2.60
N GLU A 106 -12.27 -8.27 -2.90
CA GLU A 106 -12.92 -7.15 -3.59
C GLU A 106 -12.93 -5.88 -2.75
N SER A 107 -13.19 -5.99 -1.44
CA SER A 107 -13.18 -4.82 -0.55
C SER A 107 -11.80 -4.16 -0.48
N ILE A 108 -10.73 -4.96 -0.37
CA ILE A 108 -9.35 -4.46 -0.35
C ILE A 108 -9.00 -3.89 -1.71
N ASP A 109 -9.31 -4.59 -2.79
CA ASP A 109 -8.96 -4.14 -4.13
C ASP A 109 -9.66 -2.83 -4.48
N ASN A 110 -10.93 -2.66 -4.12
CA ASN A 110 -11.65 -1.41 -4.40
C ASN A 110 -11.13 -0.22 -3.57
N CYS A 111 -10.53 -0.48 -2.40
CA CYS A 111 -10.12 0.56 -1.46
C CYS A 111 -8.64 0.93 -1.55
N ILE A 112 -7.72 -0.04 -1.55
CA ILE A 112 -6.28 0.17 -1.37
C ILE A 112 -5.55 0.12 -2.72
N VAL A 113 -4.65 1.06 -2.98
CA VAL A 113 -3.82 1.06 -4.21
C VAL A 113 -2.90 -0.17 -4.27
N ASP A 114 -2.46 -0.54 -5.47
CA ASP A 114 -1.66 -1.76 -5.65
C ASP A 114 -0.26 -1.69 -5.04
N SER A 115 0.31 -0.49 -4.96
CA SER A 115 1.64 -0.24 -4.40
C SER A 115 1.57 0.82 -3.31
N PRO A 116 0.98 0.49 -2.14
CA PRO A 116 0.79 1.48 -1.09
C PRO A 116 2.13 1.90 -0.46
N PRO A 117 2.27 3.17 -0.05
CA PRO A 117 3.45 3.64 0.65
C PRO A 117 3.62 2.96 2.01
N PRO A 118 4.82 3.01 2.60
CA PRO A 118 5.06 2.42 3.91
C PRO A 118 4.40 3.21 5.05
N SER A 119 4.24 4.53 4.86
CA SER A 119 3.56 5.41 5.81
C SER A 119 2.07 5.43 5.54
N ILE A 120 1.27 5.50 6.62
CA ILE A 120 -0.19 5.70 6.50
C ILE A 120 -0.60 7.18 6.55
N THR A 121 0.33 8.08 6.85
CA THR A 121 0.05 9.51 7.08
C THR A 121 0.52 10.42 5.95
N GLU A 122 1.27 9.90 4.98
CA GLU A 122 1.78 10.68 3.84
C GLU A 122 0.91 10.49 2.58
N GLY A 123 -0.35 10.07 2.76
CA GLY A 123 -1.31 9.84 1.69
C GLY A 123 -0.91 8.74 0.70
N GLY A 124 -1.62 8.64 -0.43
CA GLY A 124 -1.30 7.73 -1.53
C GLY A 124 -1.68 6.26 -1.30
N ILE A 125 -2.61 5.98 -0.41
CA ILE A 125 -3.02 4.62 0.00
C ILE A 125 -4.37 4.24 -0.60
N ILE A 126 -5.29 5.19 -0.71
CA ILE A 126 -6.68 4.93 -1.12
C ILE A 126 -6.80 5.02 -2.65
N LYS A 127 -7.55 4.15 -3.33
CA LYS A 127 -7.81 4.29 -4.78
C LYS A 127 -8.73 5.50 -5.03
N GLY A 128 -8.46 6.28 -6.09
CA GLY A 128 -9.34 7.41 -6.45
C GLY A 128 -10.75 6.97 -6.86
N SER A 129 -10.93 5.72 -7.29
CA SER A 129 -12.24 5.12 -7.54
C SER A 129 -13.05 4.85 -6.26
N TYR A 130 -12.41 4.81 -5.10
CA TYR A 130 -13.07 4.52 -3.82
C TYR A 130 -13.83 5.73 -3.26
N ASN A 131 -13.31 6.94 -3.48
CA ASN A 131 -13.86 8.17 -2.93
C ASN A 131 -13.68 9.34 -3.89
N SER A 132 -14.78 10.05 -4.19
CA SER A 132 -14.79 11.15 -5.16
C SER A 132 -13.96 12.36 -4.71
N GLU A 133 -13.96 12.68 -3.42
CA GLU A 133 -13.17 13.80 -2.87
C GLU A 133 -11.66 13.49 -2.94
N VAL A 134 -11.26 12.25 -2.69
CA VAL A 134 -9.86 11.79 -2.92
C VAL A 134 -9.47 11.96 -4.39
N LYS A 135 -10.37 11.62 -5.32
CA LYS A 135 -10.14 11.80 -6.76
C LYS A 135 -9.95 13.28 -7.12
N GLU A 136 -10.87 14.13 -6.70
CA GLU A 136 -10.82 15.58 -6.96
C GLU A 136 -9.55 16.22 -6.39
N LEU A 137 -9.19 15.91 -5.14
CA LEU A 137 -7.97 16.42 -4.50
C LEU A 137 -6.70 15.94 -5.21
N ARG A 138 -6.67 14.69 -5.72
CA ARG A 138 -5.54 14.20 -6.52
C ARG A 138 -5.44 14.85 -7.88
N GLU A 139 -6.55 15.12 -8.53
CA GLU A 139 -6.58 15.87 -9.80
C GLU A 139 -6.02 17.28 -9.60
N LEU A 140 -6.41 17.97 -8.53
CA LEU A 140 -5.83 19.27 -8.14
C LEU A 140 -4.31 19.21 -7.91
N SER A 141 -3.82 18.16 -7.25
CA SER A 141 -2.38 17.92 -7.09
C SER A 141 -1.67 17.61 -8.42
N GLY A 142 -2.35 16.97 -9.37
CA GLY A 142 -1.88 16.74 -10.73
C GLY A 142 -1.73 18.04 -11.52
N ASP A 143 -2.78 18.86 -11.53
CA ASP A 143 -2.79 20.17 -12.19
C ASP A 143 -1.72 21.11 -11.62
N SER A 144 -1.46 20.98 -10.32
CA SER A 144 -0.41 21.72 -9.64
C SER A 144 0.99 21.40 -10.15
N LYS A 145 1.29 20.14 -10.48
CA LYS A 145 2.57 19.75 -11.10
C LYS A 145 2.72 20.32 -12.50
N SER A 146 1.63 20.33 -13.28
CA SER A 146 1.60 20.94 -14.61
C SER A 146 1.87 22.44 -14.54
N TRP A 147 1.21 23.13 -13.61
CA TRP A 147 1.41 24.56 -13.39
C TRP A 147 2.87 24.88 -13.01
N ILE A 148 3.48 24.11 -12.10
CA ILE A 148 4.88 24.32 -11.69
C ILE A 148 5.83 24.19 -12.88
N LYS A 149 5.58 23.21 -13.76
CA LYS A 149 6.39 23.01 -14.97
C LYS A 149 6.23 24.18 -15.96
N GLU A 150 5.01 24.66 -16.17
CA GLU A 150 4.74 25.81 -17.03
C GLU A 150 5.37 27.09 -16.47
N PHE A 151 5.27 27.30 -15.16
CA PHE A 151 5.89 28.41 -14.46
C PHE A 151 7.42 28.36 -14.57
N GLU A 152 8.06 27.19 -14.39
CA GLU A 152 9.50 27.01 -14.59
C GLU A 152 9.94 27.41 -16.01
N GLU A 153 9.21 26.95 -17.03
CA GLU A 153 9.54 27.24 -18.43
C GLU A 153 9.33 28.72 -18.78
N SER A 154 8.29 29.36 -18.24
CA SER A 154 8.04 30.79 -18.38
C SER A 154 9.19 31.62 -17.77
N GLU A 155 9.63 31.23 -16.57
CA GLU A 155 10.72 31.91 -15.87
C GLU A 155 12.07 31.73 -16.57
N LYS A 156 12.37 30.53 -17.09
CA LYS A 156 13.58 30.31 -17.92
C LYS A 156 13.60 31.23 -19.14
N ARG A 157 12.47 31.37 -19.85
CA ARG A 157 12.35 32.21 -21.05
C ARG A 157 12.47 33.69 -20.73
N SER A 158 11.80 34.16 -19.68
CA SER A 158 11.78 35.59 -19.33
C SER A 158 13.11 36.08 -18.77
N THR A 159 13.82 35.23 -18.02
CA THR A 159 15.11 35.58 -17.37
C THR A 159 16.33 35.21 -18.19
N ASN A 160 16.17 34.36 -19.22
CA ASN A 160 17.26 33.77 -20.01
C ASN A 160 18.27 32.99 -19.13
N ILE A 161 17.75 32.30 -18.11
CA ILE A 161 18.46 31.44 -17.15
C ILE A 161 18.04 29.98 -17.40
N ASN A 162 18.63 29.32 -18.41
CA ASN A 162 18.26 27.94 -18.76
C ASN A 162 18.55 26.92 -17.64
N SER A 163 19.44 27.25 -16.69
CA SER A 163 19.76 26.37 -15.56
C SER A 163 18.78 26.47 -14.38
N LEU A 164 17.82 27.40 -14.45
CA LEU A 164 16.80 27.61 -13.43
C LEU A 164 15.97 26.35 -13.23
N LYS A 165 15.76 25.97 -11.96
CA LYS A 165 14.92 24.83 -11.58
C LYS A 165 13.99 25.20 -10.45
N ILE A 166 12.79 24.66 -10.46
CA ILE A 166 11.89 24.72 -9.33
C ILE A 166 12.06 23.45 -8.51
N GLY A 167 12.41 23.63 -7.23
CA GLY A 167 12.53 22.54 -6.27
C GLY A 167 11.52 22.70 -5.14
N PHE A 168 11.37 21.63 -4.36
CA PHE A 168 10.58 21.61 -3.13
C PHE A 168 11.43 21.06 -1.99
N ASN A 169 11.32 21.66 -0.81
CA ASN A 169 11.91 21.16 0.42
C ASN A 169 10.87 21.21 1.54
N LYS A 170 10.78 20.17 2.38
CA LYS A 170 9.81 20.11 3.48
C LYS A 170 9.90 21.29 4.48
N VAL A 171 11.08 21.92 4.63
CA VAL A 171 11.30 23.04 5.56
C VAL A 171 11.08 24.40 4.91
N PHE A 172 11.53 24.58 3.67
CA PHE A 172 11.52 25.88 2.99
C PHE A 172 10.45 25.99 1.91
N GLY A 173 9.70 24.93 1.66
CA GLY A 173 8.66 24.91 0.64
C GLY A 173 9.21 24.86 -0.78
N TYR A 174 8.42 25.34 -1.74
CA TYR A 174 8.85 25.56 -3.11
C TYR A 174 9.86 26.70 -3.21
N TYR A 175 10.79 26.57 -4.14
CA TYR A 175 11.82 27.57 -4.42
C TYR A 175 12.29 27.51 -5.87
N ILE A 176 12.82 28.63 -6.34
CA ILE A 176 13.52 28.76 -7.61
C ILE A 176 15.02 28.71 -7.32
N GLU A 177 15.72 27.75 -7.88
CA GLU A 177 17.17 27.60 -7.73
C GLU A 177 17.90 28.17 -8.95
N VAL A 178 18.85 29.07 -8.70
CA VAL A 178 19.68 29.71 -9.71
C VAL A 178 21.15 29.50 -9.35
N THR A 179 21.96 29.13 -10.34
CA THR A 179 23.41 28.91 -10.14
C THR A 179 24.15 30.24 -9.89
N ASN A 180 25.26 30.19 -9.16
CA ASN A 180 26.07 31.39 -8.88
C ASN A 180 26.48 32.15 -10.16
N ALA A 181 26.73 31.42 -11.26
CA ALA A 181 27.12 32.00 -12.55
C ALA A 181 26.02 32.82 -13.24
N GLN A 182 24.76 32.69 -12.82
CA GLN A 182 23.61 33.37 -13.42
C GLN A 182 22.91 34.33 -12.45
N LYS A 183 23.53 34.58 -11.30
CA LYS A 183 22.94 35.40 -10.22
C LYS A 183 22.65 36.84 -10.65
N ASP A 184 23.49 37.43 -11.50
CA ASP A 184 23.30 38.80 -11.98
C ASP A 184 22.09 38.96 -12.92
N LYS A 185 21.53 37.84 -13.40
CA LYS A 185 20.31 37.82 -14.24
C LYS A 185 19.04 37.67 -13.42
N VAL A 186 19.14 37.52 -12.10
CA VAL A 186 17.99 37.32 -11.21
C VAL A 186 17.18 38.63 -11.14
N PRO A 187 15.88 38.60 -11.46
CA PRO A 187 15.04 39.81 -11.40
C PRO A 187 14.77 40.26 -9.95
N GLU A 188 14.50 41.55 -9.74
CA GLU A 188 14.17 42.10 -8.41
C GLU A 188 12.93 41.47 -7.76
N ARG A 189 12.00 40.92 -8.56
CA ARG A 189 10.79 40.23 -8.05
C ARG A 189 11.11 38.94 -7.28
N TYR A 190 12.35 38.46 -7.32
CA TYR A 190 12.80 37.24 -6.66
C TYR A 190 13.24 37.55 -5.23
N ILE A 191 12.49 37.03 -4.26
CA ILE A 191 12.80 37.17 -2.84
C ILE A 191 13.71 36.03 -2.44
N ARG A 192 14.96 36.33 -2.04
CA ARG A 192 15.94 35.32 -1.65
C ARG A 192 15.49 34.56 -0.39
N LYS A 193 15.47 33.22 -0.46
CA LYS A 193 15.13 32.30 0.65
C LYS A 193 16.36 31.68 1.31
N GLN A 194 17.33 31.21 0.51
CA GLN A 194 18.47 30.43 1.03
C GLN A 194 19.69 30.60 0.11
N THR A 195 20.89 30.65 0.69
CA THR A 195 22.16 30.61 -0.06
C THR A 195 22.76 29.20 0.05
N LEU A 196 23.20 28.66 -1.09
CA LEU A 196 23.90 27.38 -1.20
C LEU A 196 25.35 27.62 -1.62
N VAL A 197 26.18 26.57 -1.57
CA VAL A 197 27.58 26.64 -2.02
C VAL A 197 27.69 27.01 -3.50
N ASN A 198 26.79 26.48 -4.35
CA ASN A 198 26.85 26.61 -5.81
C ASN A 198 25.69 27.43 -6.42
N GLY A 199 24.86 28.07 -5.60
CA GLY A 199 23.71 28.82 -6.09
C GLY A 199 22.90 29.50 -4.98
N GLU A 200 21.82 30.14 -5.38
CA GLU A 200 20.85 30.76 -4.47
C GLU A 200 19.44 30.28 -4.78
N ARG A 201 18.62 30.21 -3.73
CA ARG A 201 17.21 29.86 -3.80
C ARG A 201 16.36 31.09 -3.54
N TYR A 202 15.33 31.26 -4.36
CA TYR A 202 14.42 32.40 -4.34
C TYR A 202 12.98 31.93 -4.32
N ILE A 203 12.06 32.87 -4.08
CA ILE A 203 10.63 32.68 -4.27
C ILE A 203 10.03 33.94 -4.91
N THR A 204 8.94 33.77 -5.65
CA THR A 204 8.10 34.87 -6.15
C THR A 204 6.76 34.84 -5.42
N GLU A 205 6.05 35.97 -5.42
CA GLU A 205 4.71 36.03 -4.81
C GLU A 205 3.73 35.06 -5.49
N GLU A 206 3.83 34.91 -6.82
CA GLU A 206 3.03 33.96 -7.60
C GLU A 206 3.31 32.50 -7.18
N LEU A 207 4.58 32.11 -7.05
CA LEU A 207 4.95 30.77 -6.61
C LEU A 207 4.49 30.50 -5.18
N LYS A 208 4.56 31.50 -4.30
CA LYS A 208 4.10 31.42 -2.91
C LYS A 208 2.58 31.24 -2.81
N GLN A 209 1.80 31.96 -3.61
CA GLN A 209 0.35 31.80 -3.65
C GLN A 209 -0.04 30.40 -4.14
N LYS A 210 0.59 29.93 -5.22
CA LYS A 210 0.32 28.58 -5.71
C LYS A 210 0.74 27.52 -4.70
N GLU A 211 1.91 27.66 -4.09
CA GLU A 211 2.39 26.77 -3.01
C GLU A 211 1.35 26.62 -1.90
N SER A 212 0.75 27.71 -1.42
CA SER A 212 -0.27 27.65 -0.37
C SER A 212 -1.46 26.79 -0.79
N VAL A 213 -1.92 26.90 -2.04
CA VAL A 213 -3.03 26.10 -2.57
C VAL A 213 -2.64 24.62 -2.65
N ILE A 214 -1.43 24.33 -3.12
CA ILE A 214 -0.91 22.96 -3.27
C ILE A 214 -0.81 22.28 -1.90
N LEU A 215 -0.17 22.95 -0.93
CA LEU A 215 0.05 22.40 0.40
C LEU A 215 -1.29 22.16 1.11
N THR A 216 -2.22 23.12 1.04
CA THR A 216 -3.55 22.96 1.65
C THR A 216 -4.32 21.78 1.05
N ALA A 217 -4.26 21.61 -0.28
CA ALA A 217 -4.92 20.49 -0.95
C ALA A 217 -4.28 19.14 -0.59
N GLN A 218 -2.94 19.09 -0.50
CA GLN A 218 -2.21 17.88 -0.12
C GLN A 218 -2.46 17.50 1.34
N GLU A 219 -2.46 18.46 2.27
CA GLU A 219 -2.77 18.22 3.68
C GLU A 219 -4.19 17.66 3.84
N ARG A 220 -5.18 18.26 3.18
CA ARG A 220 -6.56 17.76 3.19
C ARG A 220 -6.66 16.35 2.60
N LEU A 221 -5.91 16.06 1.54
CA LEU A 221 -5.87 14.73 0.93
C LEU A 221 -5.29 13.70 1.89
N ASP A 222 -4.16 14.01 2.53
CA ASP A 222 -3.49 13.12 3.47
C ASP A 222 -4.37 12.81 4.69
N GLU A 223 -5.05 13.82 5.24
CA GLU A 223 -6.00 13.66 6.34
C GLU A 223 -7.21 12.81 5.95
N LEU A 224 -7.79 13.07 4.78
CA LEU A 224 -8.94 12.31 4.27
C LEU A 224 -8.56 10.85 4.01
N GLU A 225 -7.44 10.60 3.34
CA GLU A 225 -6.97 9.24 3.08
C GLU A 225 -6.65 8.49 4.38
N TYR A 226 -6.03 9.15 5.36
CA TYR A 226 -5.79 8.55 6.67
C TYR A 226 -7.12 8.15 7.34
N LYS A 227 -8.11 9.03 7.34
CA LYS A 227 -9.43 8.76 7.91
C LYS A 227 -10.09 7.55 7.21
N LEU A 228 -10.15 7.56 5.88
CA LEU A 228 -10.74 6.47 5.10
C LEU A 228 -10.00 5.14 5.32
N PHE A 229 -8.68 5.18 5.42
CA PHE A 229 -7.88 3.99 5.73
C PHE A 229 -8.19 3.44 7.12
N VAL A 230 -8.34 4.30 8.12
CA VAL A 230 -8.72 3.90 9.48
C VAL A 230 -10.12 3.27 9.48
N GLU A 231 -11.09 3.89 8.82
CA GLU A 231 -12.45 3.34 8.67
C GLU A 231 -12.42 1.97 7.98
N PHE A 232 -11.66 1.83 6.89
CA PHE A 232 -11.48 0.56 6.19
C PHE A 232 -10.83 -0.50 7.10
N ARG A 233 -9.82 -0.13 7.89
CA ARG A 233 -9.21 -1.06 8.84
C ARG A 233 -10.21 -1.55 9.89
N GLU A 234 -11.05 -0.68 10.42
CA GLU A 234 -12.08 -1.10 11.39
C GLU A 234 -13.12 -2.04 10.75
N SER A 235 -13.40 -1.89 9.45
CA SER A 235 -14.30 -2.81 8.72
C SER A 235 -13.75 -4.24 8.61
N LEU A 236 -12.43 -4.43 8.77
CA LEU A 236 -11.79 -5.75 8.77
C LEU A 236 -11.88 -6.47 10.12
N ILE A 237 -12.16 -5.77 11.22
CA ILE A 237 -12.18 -6.34 12.58
C ILE A 237 -13.19 -7.50 12.74
N PRO A 238 -14.42 -7.42 12.21
CA PRO A 238 -15.38 -8.51 12.31
C PRO A 238 -14.90 -9.83 11.70
N TYR A 239 -13.96 -9.79 10.75
CA TYR A 239 -13.44 -10.95 10.05
C TYR A 239 -12.20 -11.57 10.71
N ILE A 240 -11.69 -10.98 11.81
CA ILE A 240 -10.46 -11.44 12.48
C ILE A 240 -10.50 -12.93 12.82
N ASN A 241 -11.60 -13.41 13.42
CA ASN A 241 -11.68 -14.82 13.85
C ASN A 241 -11.63 -15.76 12.64
N GLN A 242 -12.39 -15.46 11.58
CA GLN A 242 -12.40 -16.27 10.36
C GLN A 242 -11.05 -16.25 9.64
N LEU A 243 -10.36 -15.10 9.65
CA LEU A 243 -9.01 -14.97 9.08
C LEU A 243 -7.94 -15.68 9.93
N GLN A 244 -8.13 -15.77 11.25
CA GLN A 244 -7.26 -16.56 12.13
C GLN A 244 -7.45 -18.06 11.92
N GLU A 245 -8.68 -18.53 11.72
CA GLU A 245 -8.95 -19.93 11.41
C GLU A 245 -8.41 -20.34 10.03
N LEU A 246 -8.40 -19.40 9.08
CA LEU A 246 -7.89 -19.62 7.72
C LEU A 246 -6.35 -19.65 7.64
N GLY A 247 -5.65 -18.94 8.53
CA GLY A 247 -4.19 -18.75 8.50
C GLY A 247 -3.41 -19.75 9.33
#